data_AF-A0A2H6N009-F1
#
_entry.id   AF-A0A2H6N009-F1
#
_cell.length_a   1.000
_cell.length_b   1.000
_cell.length_c   1.000
_cell.angle_alpha   90.00
_cell.angle_beta   90.00
_cell.angle_gamma   90.00
#
_symmetry.space_group_name_H-M   'P 1'
#
loop_
_entity.id
_entity.type
_entity.pdbx_description
1 polymer ?
#
loop_
_entity_poly.entity_id
_entity_poly.type
_entity_poly.pdbx_seq_one_letter_code
_entity_poly.pdbx_strand_id
1 'polypeptide(L)'
;AHLKYETMQCFAVSQPKSIKEDGEDLQSCLICVARRIPMKERPLLPSSETFSTRQDLQGKITSLDTSTMRAAMKPGWEDVVRRCIQRFYAQHEGDISFAKRHHQEVLRQGLAFSPVYRFSLSDGTIVAAQTKSKLIRSQTTSEPQLVISLHMLHR
;
A
#
# COMPACT_ATOMS: atom_id res chain seq x y z
N ALA A 1 24.51 -6.45 29.97
CA ALA A 1 24.61 -7.10 28.65
C ALA A 1 23.42 -6.67 27.81
N HIS A 2 23.64 -6.09 26.63
CA HIS A 2 22.55 -5.63 25.75
C HIS A 2 21.90 -6.86 25.07
N LEU A 3 20.62 -7.11 25.34
CA LEU A 3 19.84 -8.12 24.63
C LEU A 3 19.67 -7.68 23.16
N LYS A 4 20.21 -8.45 22.22
CA LYS A 4 20.00 -8.25 20.78
C LYS A 4 18.73 -8.99 20.36
N TYR A 5 17.66 -8.25 20.11
CA TYR A 5 16.43 -8.79 19.54
C TYR A 5 16.56 -8.89 18.02
N GLU A 6 16.09 -9.98 17.42
CA GLU A 6 16.07 -10.21 15.98
C GLU A 6 14.65 -10.47 15.47
N THR A 7 14.34 -9.99 14.26
CA THR A 7 13.06 -10.26 13.59
C THR A 7 13.02 -11.69 13.04
N MET A 8 11.94 -12.41 13.35
CA MET A 8 11.67 -13.76 12.84
C MET A 8 10.33 -13.81 12.10
N GLN A 9 10.20 -14.74 11.16
CA GLN A 9 8.91 -15.09 10.56
C GLN A 9 8.32 -16.26 11.34
N CYS A 10 7.12 -16.08 11.88
CA CYS A 10 6.46 -17.08 12.72
C CYS A 10 5.13 -17.50 12.08
N PHE A 11 4.91 -18.81 12.03
CA PHE A 11 3.60 -19.41 11.72
C PHE A 11 3.15 -20.19 12.94
N ALA A 12 1.89 -20.05 13.31
CA ALA A 12 1.32 -20.75 14.44
C ALA A 12 0.07 -21.53 14.00
N VAL A 13 -0.04 -22.76 14.46
CA VAL A 13 -1.22 -23.60 14.26
C VAL A 13 -1.64 -24.20 15.59
N SER A 14 -2.91 -24.03 15.94
CA SER A 14 -3.53 -24.76 17.04
C SER A 14 -3.75 -26.19 16.60
N GLN A 15 -3.14 -27.18 17.27
CA GLN A 15 -3.41 -28.58 16.93
C GLN A 15 -4.87 -28.93 17.27
N PRO A 16 -5.67 -29.47 16.33
CA PRO A 16 -7.08 -29.80 16.60
C PRO A 16 -7.29 -31.07 17.45
N LYS A 17 -6.27 -31.88 17.75
CA LYS A 17 -6.42 -33.17 18.45
C LYS A 17 -5.22 -33.48 19.36
N SER A 18 -5.52 -33.88 20.60
CA SER A 18 -4.59 -34.22 21.68
C SER A 18 -3.47 -35.17 21.24
N ILE A 19 -2.21 -34.76 21.44
CA ILE A 19 -1.08 -35.69 21.44
C ILE A 19 -1.08 -36.42 22.79
N LYS A 20 -1.16 -37.76 22.77
CA LYS A 20 -0.99 -38.57 23.99
C LYS A 20 0.48 -38.86 24.15
N GLU A 21 1.19 -37.96 24.84
CA GLU A 21 2.51 -38.26 25.40
C GLU A 21 2.28 -38.68 26.86
N ASP A 22 2.99 -39.72 27.30
CA ASP A 22 2.76 -40.39 28.58
C ASP A 22 2.88 -39.41 29.75
N GLY A 23 1.73 -38.96 30.28
CA GLY A 23 1.63 -38.15 31.48
C GLY A 23 1.69 -36.63 31.28
N GLU A 24 0.72 -36.06 30.57
CA GLU A 24 -0.05 -34.83 30.91
C GLU A 24 -0.92 -34.46 29.68
N ASP A 25 -2.26 -34.47 29.81
CA ASP A 25 -3.18 -34.10 28.73
C ASP A 25 -3.05 -32.58 28.43
N LEU A 26 -2.15 -32.18 27.54
CA LEU A 26 -2.13 -30.82 26.99
C LEU A 26 -3.36 -30.62 26.10
N GLN A 27 -4.49 -30.22 26.71
CA GLN A 27 -5.79 -30.05 26.04
C GLN A 27 -5.80 -28.96 24.95
N SER A 28 -4.74 -28.16 24.79
CA SER A 28 -4.57 -27.23 23.66
C SER A 28 -3.09 -26.87 23.48
N CYS A 29 -2.40 -27.50 22.53
CA CYS A 29 -1.02 -27.15 22.16
C CYS A 29 -1.00 -26.21 20.95
N LEU A 30 -0.15 -25.17 21.01
CA LEU A 30 0.16 -24.29 19.88
C LEU A 30 1.52 -24.70 19.30
N ILE A 31 1.53 -25.14 18.05
CA ILE A 31 2.79 -25.35 17.33
C ILE A 31 3.18 -24.04 16.67
N CYS A 32 4.35 -23.53 17.05
CA CYS A 32 4.96 -22.37 16.42
C CYS A 32 6.18 -22.79 15.61
N VAL A 33 6.16 -22.48 14.31
CA VAL A 33 7.34 -22.60 13.45
C VAL A 33 7.93 -21.21 13.27
N ALA A 34 9.11 -20.99 13.82
CA ALA A 34 9.85 -19.74 13.66
C ALA A 34 11.04 -19.97 12.72
N ARG A 35 11.16 -19.13 11.70
CA ARG A 35 12.32 -19.07 10.79
C ARG A 35 13.01 -17.73 10.97
N ARG A 36 14.32 -17.77 11.20
CA ARG A 36 15.16 -16.57 11.16
C ARG A 36 15.18 -16.02 9.74
N ILE A 37 14.85 -14.74 9.57
CA ILE A 37 14.84 -14.09 8.25
C ILE A 37 16.30 -13.81 7.84
N PRO A 38 16.81 -14.41 6.74
CA PRO A 38 18.14 -14.10 6.24
C PRO A 38 18.29 -12.59 6.00
N MET A 39 19.47 -12.01 6.27
CA MET A 39 19.70 -10.57 6.03
C MET A 39 19.40 -10.13 4.59
N LYS A 40 19.53 -11.05 3.62
CA LYS A 40 19.18 -10.83 2.20
C LYS A 40 17.67 -10.77 1.92
N GLU A 41 16.85 -11.34 2.81
CA GLU A 41 15.38 -11.34 2.74
C GLU A 41 14.75 -10.35 3.73
N ARG A 42 15.56 -9.70 4.57
CA ARG A 42 15.12 -8.62 5.43
C ARG A 42 14.60 -7.51 4.51
N PRO A 43 13.35 -7.06 4.62
CA PRO A 43 12.88 -5.91 3.86
C PRO A 43 13.81 -4.74 4.20
N LEU A 44 14.64 -4.32 3.24
CA LEU A 44 15.64 -3.26 3.44
C LEU A 44 14.98 -1.88 3.65
N LEU A 45 13.67 -1.81 3.51
CA LEU A 45 12.82 -0.64 3.62
C LEU A 45 11.53 -1.07 4.33
N PRO A 46 10.84 -0.18 5.08
CA PRO A 46 9.43 -0.42 5.39
C PRO A 46 8.75 -0.79 4.07
N SER A 47 7.95 -1.86 4.06
CA SER A 47 7.26 -2.32 2.85
C SER A 47 6.41 -1.18 2.31
N SER A 48 6.97 -0.42 1.36
CA SER A 48 6.32 0.73 0.73
C SER A 48 5.08 0.20 0.06
N GLU A 49 3.94 0.53 0.66
CA GLU A 49 2.66 0.15 0.14
C GLU A 49 2.38 1.01 -1.07
N THR A 50 2.12 0.36 -2.20
CA THR A 50 1.89 1.08 -3.44
C THR A 50 0.68 0.50 -4.13
N PHE A 51 -0.04 1.34 -4.85
CA PHE A 51 -1.07 0.94 -5.80
C PHE A 51 -1.08 1.94 -6.96
N SER A 52 -1.66 1.55 -8.09
CA SER A 52 -1.68 2.39 -9.28
C SER A 52 -3.10 2.66 -9.75
N THR A 53 -3.34 3.85 -10.30
CA THR A 53 -4.58 4.20 -11.01
C THR A 53 -4.26 4.60 -12.44
N ARG A 54 -5.22 4.37 -13.34
CA ARG A 54 -5.22 4.99 -14.67
C ARG A 54 -6.37 5.96 -14.75
N GLN A 55 -6.10 7.13 -15.33
CA GLN A 55 -7.09 8.16 -15.57
C GLN A 55 -7.20 8.44 -17.07
N ASP A 56 -8.41 8.76 -17.53
CA ASP A 56 -8.59 9.39 -18.83
C ASP A 56 -8.06 10.84 -18.82
N LEU A 57 -8.11 11.51 -19.98
CA LEU A 57 -7.65 12.88 -20.11
C LEU A 57 -8.53 13.90 -19.35
N GLN A 58 -9.74 13.51 -18.94
CA GLN A 58 -10.61 14.30 -18.07
C GLN A 58 -10.31 14.11 -16.58
N GLY A 59 -9.40 13.19 -16.23
CA GLY A 59 -8.99 12.91 -14.86
C GLY A 59 -9.88 11.90 -14.13
N LYS A 60 -10.79 11.21 -14.84
CA LYS A 60 -11.63 10.16 -14.27
C LYS A 60 -10.85 8.85 -14.22
N ILE A 61 -10.89 8.17 -13.08
CA ILE A 61 -10.25 6.86 -12.91
C ILE A 61 -10.97 5.81 -13.77
N THR A 62 -10.22 5.16 -14.65
CA THR A 62 -10.69 4.09 -15.54
C THR A 62 -10.25 2.70 -15.09
N SER A 63 -9.16 2.60 -14.32
CA SER A 63 -8.71 1.34 -13.73
C SER A 63 -7.94 1.57 -12.42
N LEU A 64 -7.99 0.58 -11.53
CA LEU A 64 -7.27 0.54 -10.26
C LEU A 64 -6.51 -0.79 -10.17
N ASP A 65 -5.19 -0.71 -9.97
CA ASP A 65 -4.33 -1.86 -9.72
C ASP A 65 -3.84 -1.87 -8.28
N THR A 66 -4.29 -2.88 -7.54
CA THR A 66 -3.99 -3.13 -6.12
C THR A 66 -3.21 -4.44 -5.92
N SER A 67 -2.64 -5.02 -6.98
CA SER A 67 -1.92 -6.30 -6.94
C SER A 67 -0.84 -6.33 -5.84
N THR A 68 -0.03 -5.28 -5.76
CA THR A 68 1.00 -5.06 -4.73
C THR A 68 0.44 -4.98 -3.31
N MET A 69 -0.68 -4.27 -3.12
CA MET A 69 -1.37 -4.18 -1.82
C MET A 69 -1.90 -5.54 -1.36
N ARG A 70 -2.53 -6.28 -2.29
CA ARG A 70 -3.06 -7.62 -2.02
C ARG A 70 -1.95 -8.63 -1.73
N ALA A 71 -0.86 -8.58 -2.50
CA ALA A 71 0.29 -9.46 -2.32
C ALA A 71 1.01 -9.25 -0.98
N ALA A 72 0.95 -8.04 -0.41
CA ALA A 72 1.51 -7.75 0.91
C ALA A 72 0.75 -8.44 2.06
N MET A 73 -0.47 -8.95 1.82
CA MET A 73 -1.35 -9.62 2.80
C MET A 73 -1.55 -8.81 4.10
N LYS A 74 -1.41 -7.48 4.05
CA LYS A 74 -1.65 -6.62 5.22
C LYS A 74 -3.16 -6.45 5.44
N PRO A 75 -3.66 -6.63 6.68
CA PRO A 75 -5.06 -6.36 6.98
C PRO A 75 -5.38 -4.86 6.73
N GLY A 76 -6.63 -4.59 6.35
CA GLY A 76 -7.11 -3.21 6.13
C GLY A 76 -6.56 -2.51 4.89
N TRP A 77 -5.90 -3.21 3.96
CA TRP A 77 -5.35 -2.62 2.73
C TRP A 77 -6.42 -1.90 1.88
N GLU A 78 -7.67 -2.38 1.91
CA GLU A 78 -8.80 -1.78 1.18
C GLU A 78 -9.16 -0.38 1.71
N ASP A 79 -9.19 -0.21 3.04
CA ASP A 79 -9.45 1.09 3.68
C ASP A 79 -8.33 2.07 3.31
N VAL A 80 -7.08 1.61 3.27
CA VAL A 80 -5.94 2.45 2.90
C VAL A 80 -6.03 2.96 1.46
N VAL A 81 -6.36 2.08 0.50
CA VAL A 81 -6.56 2.48 -0.90
C VAL A 81 -7.73 3.45 -1.01
N ARG A 82 -8.87 3.12 -0.38
CA ARG A 82 -10.08 3.95 -0.40
C ARG A 82 -9.83 5.35 0.16
N ARG A 83 -9.23 5.45 1.35
CA ARG A 83 -8.95 6.70 2.04
C ARG A 83 -7.88 7.52 1.31
N CYS A 84 -6.87 6.87 0.73
CA CYS A 84 -5.87 7.53 -0.10
C CYS A 84 -6.51 8.24 -1.31
N ILE A 85 -7.34 7.51 -2.07
CA ILE A 85 -8.05 8.08 -3.22
C ILE A 85 -8.99 9.20 -2.76
N GLN A 86 -9.81 8.96 -1.72
CA GLN A 86 -10.71 9.98 -1.19
C GLN A 86 -9.96 11.26 -0.79
N ARG A 87 -8.84 11.13 -0.07
CA ARG A 87 -8.06 12.28 0.37
C ARG A 87 -7.44 13.06 -0.80
N PHE A 88 -7.00 12.35 -1.84
CA PHE A 88 -6.39 12.94 -3.01
C PHE A 88 -7.38 13.72 -3.88
N TYR A 89 -8.62 13.22 -3.99
CA TYR A 89 -9.69 13.87 -4.78
C TYR A 89 -10.56 14.82 -3.96
N ALA A 90 -10.47 14.80 -2.63
CA ALA A 90 -11.21 15.71 -1.75
C ALA A 90 -10.94 17.17 -2.12
N GLN A 91 -12.02 17.91 -2.34
CA GLN A 91 -11.98 19.37 -2.40
C GLN A 91 -12.14 19.93 -1.00
N HIS A 92 -11.37 20.97 -0.68
CA HIS A 92 -11.57 21.80 0.50
C HIS A 92 -12.34 23.05 0.06
N GLU A 93 -13.15 23.63 0.94
CA GLU A 93 -13.99 24.80 0.64
C GLU A 93 -13.21 25.89 -0.13
N GLY A 94 -13.66 26.20 -1.35
CA GLY A 94 -13.03 27.21 -2.22
C GLY A 94 -11.77 26.78 -2.98
N ASP A 95 -11.20 25.60 -2.68
CA ASP A 95 -9.94 25.12 -3.23
C ASP A 95 -10.10 23.99 -4.26
N ILE A 96 -9.20 23.97 -5.25
CA ILE A 96 -9.04 22.81 -6.15
C ILE A 96 -8.42 21.63 -5.40
N SER A 97 -8.94 20.42 -5.64
CA SER A 97 -8.38 19.21 -5.05
C SER A 97 -6.94 18.97 -5.48
N PHE A 98 -6.18 18.18 -4.69
CA PHE A 98 -4.85 17.73 -5.09
C PHE A 98 -4.89 17.06 -6.44
N ALA A 99 -5.84 16.16 -6.66
CA ALA A 99 -6.03 15.46 -7.93
C ALA A 99 -6.22 16.42 -9.11
N LYS A 100 -7.09 17.43 -8.98
CA LYS A 100 -7.37 18.36 -10.09
C LYS A 100 -6.14 19.20 -10.46
N ARG A 101 -5.46 19.78 -9.46
CA ARG A 101 -4.22 20.55 -9.65
C ARG A 101 -3.11 19.68 -10.27
N HIS A 102 -2.95 18.47 -9.73
CA HIS A 102 -1.94 17.51 -10.16
C HIS A 102 -2.18 17.01 -11.58
N HIS A 103 -3.44 16.77 -11.96
CA HIS A 103 -3.81 16.34 -13.30
C HIS A 103 -3.48 17.41 -14.35
N GLN A 104 -3.80 18.67 -14.07
CA GLN A 104 -3.42 19.79 -14.95
C GLN A 104 -1.91 19.86 -15.17
N GLU A 105 -1.14 19.64 -14.12
CA GLU A 105 0.32 19.67 -14.20
C GLU A 105 0.90 18.50 -15.00
N VAL A 106 0.34 17.29 -14.85
CA VAL A 106 0.70 16.13 -15.68
C VAL A 106 0.42 16.39 -17.16
N LEU A 107 -0.73 16.96 -17.50
CA LEU A 107 -1.06 17.25 -18.89
C LEU A 107 -0.09 18.25 -19.52
N ARG A 108 0.41 19.20 -18.72
CA ARG A 108 1.35 20.23 -19.14
C ARG A 108 2.80 19.75 -19.23
N GLN A 109 3.31 19.07 -18.19
CA GLN A 109 4.71 18.66 -18.09
C GLN A 109 4.98 17.22 -18.55
N GLY A 110 3.94 16.39 -18.67
CA GLY A 110 4.05 14.96 -18.92
C GLY A 110 4.40 14.10 -17.71
N LEU A 111 4.92 14.70 -16.63
CA LEU A 111 5.21 14.05 -15.35
C LEU A 111 4.90 15.04 -14.22
N ALA A 112 4.29 14.57 -13.12
CA ALA A 112 4.11 15.39 -11.93
C ALA A 112 4.23 14.57 -10.64
N PHE A 113 4.59 15.26 -9.56
CA PHE A 113 4.58 14.75 -8.19
C PHE A 113 3.63 15.59 -7.35
N SER A 114 2.76 14.93 -6.59
CA SER A 114 1.94 15.63 -5.62
C SER A 114 2.81 16.06 -4.43
N PRO A 115 2.39 17.09 -3.68
CA PRO A 115 2.82 17.24 -2.30
C PRO A 115 2.52 15.96 -1.50
N VAL A 116 3.22 15.77 -0.39
CA VAL A 116 2.85 14.71 0.56
C VAL A 116 1.53 15.09 1.22
N TYR A 117 0.54 14.19 1.14
CA TYR A 117 -0.75 14.34 1.81
C TYR A 117 -0.93 13.27 2.87
N ARG A 118 -1.72 13.58 3.90
CA ARG A 118 -1.98 12.67 5.02
C ARG A 118 -3.48 12.42 5.19
N PHE A 119 -3.81 11.22 5.62
CA PHE A 119 -5.17 10.81 5.96
C PHE A 119 -5.14 9.82 7.13
N SER A 120 -6.24 9.78 7.86
CA SER A 120 -6.43 8.84 8.97
C SER A 120 -7.20 7.61 8.49
N LEU A 121 -6.79 6.44 8.96
CA LEU A 121 -7.56 5.20 8.84
C LEU A 121 -8.65 5.16 9.92
N SER A 122 -9.55 4.18 9.79
CA SER A 122 -10.63 3.92 10.76
C SER A 122 -10.13 3.67 12.20
N ASP A 123 -8.93 3.12 12.37
CA ASP A 123 -8.30 2.85 13.67
C ASP A 123 -7.50 4.04 14.24
N GLY A 124 -7.49 5.18 13.54
CA GLY A 124 -6.74 6.38 13.92
C GLY A 124 -5.30 6.43 13.41
N THR A 125 -4.79 5.37 12.77
CA THR A 125 -3.46 5.35 12.14
C THR A 125 -3.35 6.45 11.08
N ILE A 126 -2.30 7.26 11.15
CA ILE A 126 -2.02 8.31 10.16
C ILE A 126 -1.15 7.73 9.05
N VAL A 127 -1.61 7.83 7.81
CA VAL A 127 -0.86 7.40 6.62
C VAL A 127 -0.43 8.62 5.84
N ALA A 128 0.86 8.66 5.48
CA ALA A 128 1.41 9.63 4.55
C ALA A 128 1.44 9.03 3.13
N ALA A 129 1.04 9.84 2.15
CA ALA A 129 1.00 9.42 0.76
C ALA A 129 1.61 10.48 -0.17
N GLN A 130 2.21 10.01 -1.25
CA GLN A 130 2.65 10.84 -2.37
C GLN A 130 2.25 10.17 -3.68
N THR A 131 1.74 10.95 -4.63
CA THR A 131 1.33 10.47 -5.94
C THR A 131 2.27 10.96 -7.01
N LYS A 132 2.83 10.03 -7.78
CA LYS A 132 3.61 10.31 -9.00
C LYS A 132 2.77 9.94 -10.21
N SER A 133 2.62 10.84 -11.16
CA SER A 133 1.80 10.58 -12.36
C SER A 133 2.56 10.89 -13.64
N LYS A 134 2.31 10.08 -14.67
CA LYS A 134 2.92 10.20 -15.99
C LYS A 134 1.84 10.19 -17.07
N LEU A 135 1.94 11.14 -18.00
CA LEU A 135 1.14 11.18 -19.22
C LEU A 135 1.68 10.15 -20.21
N ILE A 136 0.82 9.27 -20.67
CA ILE A 136 1.12 8.29 -21.72
C ILE A 136 0.65 8.87 -23.05
N ARG A 137 1.55 8.85 -24.03
CA ARG A 137 1.32 9.32 -25.39
C ARG A 137 1.39 8.14 -26.36
N SER A 138 0.63 8.24 -27.43
CA SER A 138 0.70 7.31 -28.57
C SER A 138 2.11 7.29 -29.13
N GLN A 139 2.67 6.10 -29.34
CA GLN A 139 4.02 5.96 -29.91
C GLN A 139 4.07 6.43 -31.37
N THR A 140 2.95 6.35 -32.09
CA THR A 140 2.88 6.69 -33.51
C THR A 140 2.54 8.17 -33.74
N THR A 141 1.60 8.72 -32.95
CA THR A 141 1.07 10.08 -33.19
C THR A 141 1.52 11.11 -32.15
N SER A 142 2.18 10.68 -31.06
CA SER A 142 2.53 11.54 -29.90
C SER A 142 1.35 12.19 -29.17
N GLU A 143 0.12 11.86 -29.57
CA GLU A 143 -1.11 12.35 -28.93
C GLU A 143 -1.25 11.77 -27.51
N PRO A 144 -1.71 12.57 -26.54
CA PRO A 144 -1.98 12.10 -25.19
C PRO A 144 -3.12 11.08 -25.18
N GLN A 145 -2.96 10.00 -24.41
CA GLN A 145 -3.95 8.91 -24.34
C GLN A 145 -4.56 8.76 -22.96
N LEU A 146 -3.71 8.68 -21.93
CA LEU A 146 -4.13 8.47 -20.55
C LEU A 146 -3.05 8.94 -19.57
N VAL A 147 -3.43 9.07 -18.30
CA VAL A 147 -2.50 9.30 -17.20
C VAL A 147 -2.39 8.02 -16.38
N ILE A 148 -1.16 7.65 -16.00
CA ILE A 148 -0.92 6.59 -15.02
C ILE A 148 -0.39 7.25 -13.76
N SER A 149 -0.98 6.92 -12.62
CA SER A 149 -0.61 7.43 -11.31
C SER A 149 -0.18 6.30 -10.38
N LEU A 150 1.00 6.42 -9.79
CA LEU A 150 1.52 5.56 -8.73
C LEU A 150 1.34 6.27 -7.39
N HIS A 151 0.63 5.63 -6.47
CA HIS A 151 0.42 6.11 -5.11
C HIS A 151 1.39 5.38 -4.18
N MET A 152 2.25 6.13 -3.49
CA MET A 152 3.24 5.61 -2.55
C MET A 152 2.81 5.94 -1.13
N LEU A 153 2.59 4.93 -0.31
CA LEU A 153 2.03 5.00 1.03
C LEU A 153 3.09 4.65 2.07
N HIS A 154 3.09 5.41 3.16
CA HIS A 154 3.95 5.21 4.33
C HIS A 154 3.08 5.26 5.58
N ARG A 155 3.00 4.13 6.28
CA ARG A 155 2.36 3.99 7.59
C ARG A 155 3.41 4.02 8.69
#